data_AF-A0A210VR94-F1
#
_entry.id   AF-A0A210VR94-F1
#
_cell.length_a   1.000
_cell.length_b   1.000
_cell.length_c   1.000
_cell.angle_alpha   90.00
_cell.angle_beta   90.00
_cell.angle_gamma   90.00
#
_symmetry.space_group_name_H-M   'P 1'
#
loop_
_entity.id
_entity.type
_entity.pdbx_description
1 polymer ?
#
loop_
_entity_poly.entity_id
_entity_poly.type
_entity_poly.pdbx_seq_one_letter_code
_entity_poly.pdbx_strand_id
1 'polypeptide(L)' 'MHHELKSAGVDQVQRALSAGGSVVAMPTSFYSGGFTYTHVLTTKSGTQYRVSKQVMRAVGPSTR' A
#
# COMPACT_ATOMS: atom_id res chain seq x y z
N MET A 1 9.50 -0.16 19.56
CA MET A 1 9.01 1.00 18.78
C MET A 1 8.01 0.49 17.75
N HIS A 2 6.72 0.49 18.06
CA HIS A 2 5.69 0.17 17.08
C HIS A 2 5.51 1.39 16.17
N HIS A 3 6.27 1.44 15.08
CA HIS A 3 5.95 2.36 13.99
C HIS A 3 4.65 1.87 13.36
N GLU A 4 3.52 2.43 13.80
CA GLU A 4 2.24 2.23 13.15
C GLU A 4 2.31 2.82 11.75
N LEU A 5 2.67 1.98 10.77
CA LEU A 5 2.67 2.36 9.37
C LEU A 5 1.29 2.94 9.02
N LYS A 6 1.28 4.16 8.51
CA LYS A 6 0.06 4.83 8.06
C LYS A 6 -0.56 4.08 6.89
N SER A 7 -1.88 4.09 6.80
CA SER A 7 -2.62 3.55 5.64
C SER A 7 -2.51 4.49 4.45
N ALA A 8 -2.34 3.95 3.24
CA ALA A 8 -2.40 4.70 1.99
C ALA A 8 -3.71 4.47 1.23
N GLY A 9 -4.29 5.55 0.71
CA GLY A 9 -5.43 5.51 -0.20
C GLY A 9 -5.03 5.29 -1.66
N VAL A 10 -6.00 5.13 -2.56
CA VAL A 10 -5.79 4.85 -3.99
C VAL A 10 -4.89 5.90 -4.65
N ASP A 11 -5.24 7.19 -4.51
CA ASP A 11 -4.47 8.29 -5.11
C ASP A 11 -3.02 8.32 -4.63
N GLN A 12 -2.80 8.03 -3.34
CA GLN A 12 -1.47 8.02 -2.75
C GLN A 12 -0.64 6.87 -3.30
N VAL A 13 -1.24 5.68 -3.46
CA VAL A 13 -0.58 4.52 -4.07
C VAL A 13 -0.25 4.81 -5.53
N GLN A 14 -1.20 5.31 -6.32
CA GLN A 14 -0.98 5.64 -7.73
C GLN A 14 0.12 6.69 -7.91
N ARG A 15 0.08 7.79 -7.14
CA ARG A 15 1.12 8.83 -7.20
C ARG A 15 2.49 8.28 -6.83
N ALA A 16 2.57 7.46 -5.78
CA ALA A 16 3.82 6.87 -5.35
C ALA A 16 4.39 5.91 -6.40
N LEU A 17 3.56 5.06 -7.01
CA LEU A 17 3.95 4.17 -8.11
C LEU A 17 4.45 4.97 -9.32
N SER A 18 3.71 6.00 -9.76
CA SER A 18 4.12 6.88 -10.87
C SER A 18 5.43 7.62 -10.58
N ALA A 19 5.73 7.92 -9.31
CA ALA A 19 6.99 8.53 -8.89
C ALA A 19 8.16 7.53 -8.75
N GLY A 20 7.96 6.24 -9.06
CA GLY A 20 8.97 5.18 -8.95
C GLY A 20 8.99 4.45 -7.61
N GLY A 21 7.92 4.55 -6.81
CA GLY A 21 7.70 3.68 -5.66
C GLY A 21 7.27 2.27 -6.07
N SER A 22 7.21 1.37 -5.10
CA SER A 22 6.84 -0.03 -5.31
C SER A 22 5.79 -0.48 -4.30
N VAL A 23 4.97 -1.46 -4.69
CA VAL A 23 4.00 -2.10 -3.80
C VAL A 23 4.32 -3.59 -3.74
N VAL A 24 4.44 -4.14 -2.53
CA VAL A 24 4.82 -5.54 -2.31
C VAL A 24 3.78 -6.19 -1.40
N ALA A 25 3.45 -7.46 -1.68
CA ALA A 25 2.55 -8.24 -0.82
C ALA A 25 3.18 -8.46 0.57
N MET A 26 2.37 -8.33 1.61
CA MET A 26 2.79 -8.64 2.97
C MET A 26 2.88 -10.14 3.17
N PRO A 27 3.81 -10.63 4.01
CA PRO A 27 3.87 -12.05 4.38
C PRO A 27 2.60 -12.51 5.12
N THR A 28 2.00 -11.61 5.91
CA THR A 28 0.76 -11.87 6.64
C THR A 28 -0.19 -10.69 6.47
N SER A 29 -1.41 -10.96 6.03
CA SER A 29 -2.50 -9.99 6.03
C SER A 29 -3.11 -9.85 7.42
N PHE A 30 -3.57 -8.66 7.78
CA PHE A 30 -4.29 -8.44 9.04
C PHE A 30 -5.45 -7.47 8.87
N TYR A 31 -6.45 -7.57 9.75
CA TYR A 31 -7.64 -6.72 9.74
C TYR A 31 -7.52 -5.62 10.80
N SER A 32 -7.79 -4.37 10.41
CA SER A 32 -7.80 -3.23 11.32
C SER A 32 -8.67 -2.10 10.77
N GLY A 33 -9.45 -1.45 11.64
CA GLY A 33 -10.23 -0.26 11.30
C GLY A 33 -11.25 -0.44 10.17
N GLY A 34 -11.78 -1.65 9.95
CA GLY A 34 -12.70 -1.94 8.84
C GLY A 34 -12.03 -2.46 7.56
N PHE A 35 -10.70 -2.56 7.54
CA PHE A 35 -9.93 -2.87 6.33
C PHE A 35 -8.99 -4.06 6.53
N THR A 36 -8.86 -4.91 5.51
CA THR A 36 -7.81 -5.95 5.45
C THR A 36 -6.59 -5.40 4.73
N TYR A 37 -5.47 -5.29 5.44
CA TYR A 37 -4.19 -4.88 4.89
C TYR A 37 -3.45 -6.07 4.33
N THR A 38 -2.98 -5.94 3.09
CA THR A 38 -2.39 -7.05 2.33
C THR A 38 -1.07 -6.69 1.66
N HIS A 39 -0.79 -5.40 1.49
CA HIS A 39 0.40 -4.92 0.80
C HIS A 39 1.06 -3.76 1.55
N VAL A 40 2.35 -3.53 1.28
CA VAL A 40 3.09 -2.35 1.70
C VAL A 40 3.50 -1.57 0.47
N LEU A 41 3.16 -0.28 0.45
CA LEU A 41 3.69 0.70 -0.48
C LEU A 41 5.00 1.24 0.10
N THR A 42 6.07 1.20 -0.69
CA THR A 42 7.33 1.88 -0.41
C THR A 42 7.51 3.00 -1.43
N THR A 43 7.54 4.25 -0.97
CA THR A 43 7.79 5.40 -1.86
C THR A 43 9.25 5.41 -2.32
N LYS A 44 9.56 6.18 -3.37
CA LYS A 44 10.94 6.41 -3.82
C LYS A 44 11.86 6.93 -2.70
N SER A 45 11.33 7.67 -1.73
CA SER A 45 12.06 8.16 -0.55
C SER A 45 12.25 7.12 0.56
N GLY A 46 11.75 5.90 0.39
CA GLY A 46 11.82 4.82 1.39
C GLY A 46 10.70 4.84 2.43
N THR A 47 9.74 5.77 2.34
CA THR A 47 8.61 5.84 3.28
C THR A 47 7.64 4.70 3.01
N GLN A 48 7.26 3.98 4.06
CA GLN A 48 6.38 2.84 3.95
C GLN A 48 4.95 3.17 4.43
N TYR A 49 3.98 2.63 3.70
CA TYR A 49 2.57 2.72 4.02
C TYR A 49 1.90 1.36 3.85
N ARG A 50 0.91 1.07 4.67
CA ARG A 50 0.09 -0.13 4.53
C ARG A 50 -1.02 0.12 3.52
N VAL A 51 -1.30 -0.88 2.70
CA VAL A 51 -2.30 -0.81 1.63
C VAL A 51 -3.33 -1.91 1.83
N SER A 52 -4.61 -1.52 1.83
CA SER A 52 -5.71 -2.44 2.01
C SER A 52 -6.02 -3.20 0.72
N LYS A 53 -6.65 -4.37 0.86
CA LYS A 53 -7.12 -5.19 -0.28
C LYS A 53 -8.07 -4.39 -1.19
N GLN A 54 -8.88 -3.52 -0.62
CA GLN A 54 -9.80 -2.66 -1.39
C GLN A 54 -9.02 -1.63 -2.23
N VAL A 55 -8.00 -0.99 -1.66
CA VAL A 55 -7.15 -0.06 -2.40
C VAL A 55 -6.42 -0.79 -3.53
N MET A 56 -5.88 -1.98 -3.27
CA MET A 56 -5.22 -2.78 -4.31
C MET A 56 -6.16 -3.16 -5.46
N ARG A 57 -7.43 -3.45 -5.18
CA ARG A 57 -8.44 -3.70 -6.22
C ARG A 57 -8.71 -2.48 -7.08
N ALA A 58 -8.73 -1.29 -6.49
CA ALA A 58 -9.00 -0.03 -7.20
C ALA A 58 -7.79 0.47 -8.01
N VAL A 59 -6.57 0.21 -7.55
CA VAL A 59 -5.34 0.53 -8.30
C VAL A 59 -5.21 -0.35 -9.56
N GLY A 60 -5.81 -1.54 -9.54
CA GLY A 60 -5.75 -2.52 -10.62
C GLY A 60 -4.38 -3.20 -10.71
N PRO A 61 -4.27 -4.36 -11.40
CA PRO A 61 -2.98 -4.79 -11.90
C PRO A 61 -2.55 -3.70 -12.88
N SER A 62 -1.41 -3.08 -12.67
CA SER A 62 -0.78 -2.24 -13.69
C SER A 62 -0.31 -3.16 -14.82
N THR A 63 -1.24 -3.78 -15.56
CA THR A 63 -1.01 -4.45 -16.83
C THR A 63 -0.70 -3.35 -17.83
N ARG A 64 0.60 -3.13 -18.02
CA ARG A 64 1.12 -2.63 -19.27
C ARG A 64 1.37 -3.81 -20.19
#